data_AF-A0A959EBV3-F1
#
_entry.id   AF-A0A959EBV3-F1
#
_cell.length_a   1.000
_cell.length_b   1.000
_cell.length_c   1.000
_cell.angle_alpha   90.00
_cell.angle_beta   90.00
_cell.angle_gamma   90.00
#
_symmetry.space_group_name_H-M   'P 1'
#
loop_
_entity.id
_entity.type
_entity.pdbx_description
1 polymer ?
#
loop_
_entity_poly.entity_id
_entity_poly.type
_entity_poly.pdbx_seq_one_letter_code
_entity_poly.pdbx_strand_id
1 'polypeptide(L)'
;MKSLFFALVLTCLALAANAQHETIFNNARVVGGFGAPIVEMGLGNEMTTAVGGGGAIVIDNFFVGGYGVGSIDFNALIEDENIQQIDLGHGGFWLGYTLAPYKILHLYSSARIGWGGVGIDVSNNSNFPRDVDNVFVLTPELGVELNVAKWFRIAGTVGYRYVDGVNEKLGFYKQDDFNGALANLTFRFGWFGWHRG
;
A
#
# COMPACT_ATOMS: atom_id res chain seq x y z
N MET A 1 2.96 23.32 -46.34
CA MET A 1 3.11 23.19 -44.88
C MET A 1 1.79 23.28 -44.14
N LYS A 2 0.96 24.32 -44.35
CA LYS A 2 -0.37 24.48 -43.69
C LYS A 2 -1.37 23.36 -44.02
N SER A 3 -1.35 22.84 -45.26
CA SER A 3 -2.21 21.73 -45.71
C SER A 3 -1.85 20.38 -45.07
N LEU A 4 -0.56 20.14 -44.81
CA LEU A 4 -0.09 18.91 -44.14
C LEU A 4 -0.50 18.89 -42.67
N PHE A 5 -0.43 20.06 -42.01
CA PHE A 5 -0.85 20.19 -40.61
C PHE A 5 -2.35 19.98 -40.45
N PHE A 6 -3.15 20.51 -41.39
CA PHE A 6 -4.60 20.32 -41.39
C PHE A 6 -5.00 18.87 -41.63
N ALA A 7 -4.30 18.17 -42.54
CA ALA A 7 -4.49 16.75 -42.78
C ALA A 7 -4.12 15.92 -41.54
N LEU A 8 -3.03 16.25 -40.84
CA LEU A 8 -2.61 15.57 -39.61
C LEU A 8 -3.66 15.71 -38.50
N VAL A 9 -4.17 16.93 -38.30
CA VAL A 9 -5.23 17.21 -37.31
C VAL A 9 -6.52 16.47 -37.66
N LEU A 10 -6.93 16.43 -38.93
CA LEU A 10 -8.10 15.67 -39.37
C LEU A 10 -7.92 14.16 -39.16
N THR A 11 -6.70 13.64 -39.36
CA THR A 11 -6.39 12.21 -39.17
C THR A 11 -6.44 11.83 -37.69
N CYS A 12 -5.93 12.70 -36.79
CA CYS A 12 -6.06 12.52 -35.34
C CYS A 12 -7.51 12.59 -34.86
N LEU A 13 -8.33 13.48 -35.43
CA LEU A 13 -9.77 13.56 -35.13
C LEU A 13 -10.54 12.32 -35.61
N ALA A 14 -10.19 11.77 -36.77
CA ALA A 14 -10.78 10.54 -37.30
C ALA A 14 -10.40 9.30 -36.48
N LEU A 15 -9.18 9.26 -35.91
CA LEU A 15 -8.75 8.21 -34.97
C LEU A 15 -9.50 8.31 -33.63
N ALA A 16 -9.73 9.52 -33.12
CA ALA A 16 -10.51 9.75 -31.91
C ALA A 16 -12.00 9.38 -32.07
N ALA A 17 -12.57 9.57 -33.28
CA ALA A 17 -13.95 9.23 -33.59
C ALA A 17 -14.21 7.71 -33.77
N ASN A 18 -13.16 6.90 -33.93
CA ASN A 18 -13.23 5.44 -34.06
C ASN A 18 -12.93 4.69 -32.74
N ALA A 19 -12.90 5.38 -31.61
CA ALA A 19 -12.80 4.73 -30.30
C ALA A 19 -14.13 4.02 -29.99
N GLN A 20 -14.29 2.77 -30.46
CA GLN A 20 -15.22 1.83 -29.84
C GLN A 20 -14.89 1.79 -28.34
N HIS A 21 -15.93 1.74 -27.49
CA HIS A 21 -15.77 1.78 -26.04
C HIS A 21 -15.14 0.46 -25.53
N GLU A 22 -13.84 0.30 -25.74
CA GLU A 22 -13.05 -0.76 -25.14
C GLU A 22 -12.75 -0.36 -23.69
N THR A 23 -13.48 -0.96 -22.76
CA THR A 23 -13.18 -0.80 -21.34
C THR A 23 -12.10 -1.81 -20.96
N ILE A 24 -11.06 -1.36 -20.24
CA ILE A 24 -10.04 -2.23 -19.64
C ILE A 24 -10.69 -3.34 -18.78
N PHE A 25 -11.90 -3.08 -18.28
CA PHE A 25 -12.68 -3.94 -17.39
C PHE A 25 -13.96 -4.50 -18.03
N ASN A 26 -14.03 -4.69 -19.35
CA ASN A 26 -15.26 -5.12 -20.04
C ASN A 26 -15.83 -6.46 -19.54
N ASN A 27 -14.99 -7.28 -18.87
CA ASN A 27 -15.40 -8.55 -18.28
C ASN A 27 -14.83 -8.73 -16.86
N ALA A 28 -14.60 -7.63 -16.14
CA ALA A 28 -13.97 -7.68 -14.83
C ALA A 28 -14.89 -8.33 -13.80
N ARG A 29 -14.40 -9.38 -13.13
CA ARG A 29 -15.19 -10.15 -12.16
C ARG A 29 -14.63 -9.99 -10.78
N VAL A 30 -15.50 -9.66 -9.82
CA VAL A 30 -15.16 -9.80 -8.40
C VAL A 30 -15.03 -11.30 -8.12
N VAL A 31 -13.80 -11.74 -7.89
CA VAL A 31 -13.44 -13.14 -7.65
C VAL A 31 -13.17 -13.42 -6.19
N GLY A 32 -13.15 -12.39 -5.33
CA GLY A 32 -12.83 -12.62 -3.94
C GLY A 32 -12.78 -11.36 -3.09
N GLY A 33 -12.36 -11.57 -1.85
CA GLY A 33 -12.06 -10.51 -0.90
C GLY A 33 -11.27 -11.09 0.27
N PHE A 34 -10.42 -10.27 0.88
CA PHE A 34 -9.57 -10.70 1.97
C PHE A 34 -9.40 -9.61 3.03
N GLY A 35 -9.19 -10.03 4.27
CA GLY A 35 -8.56 -9.24 5.32
C GLY A 35 -7.12 -9.71 5.52
N ALA A 36 -6.22 -8.81 5.89
CA ALA A 36 -4.82 -9.16 6.03
C ALA A 36 -4.11 -8.40 7.15
N PRO A 37 -3.58 -9.08 8.16
CA PRO A 37 -2.50 -8.56 8.98
C PRO A 37 -1.25 -8.27 8.13
N ILE A 38 -0.60 -7.15 8.41
CA ILE A 38 0.59 -6.66 7.71
C ILE A 38 1.67 -6.41 8.76
N VAL A 39 2.88 -6.90 8.48
CA VAL A 39 4.10 -6.61 9.23
C VAL A 39 5.08 -5.97 8.27
N GLU A 40 5.56 -4.76 8.59
CA GLU A 40 6.55 -4.02 7.81
C GLU A 40 7.84 -3.91 8.62
N MET A 41 8.97 -4.21 7.98
CA MET A 41 10.29 -4.20 8.59
C MET A 41 11.16 -3.18 7.84
N GLY A 42 11.69 -2.20 8.56
CA GLY A 42 12.69 -1.27 8.07
C GLY A 42 14.00 -1.97 7.71
N LEU A 43 14.56 -1.68 6.54
CA LEU A 43 15.88 -2.19 6.13
C LEU A 43 17.01 -1.15 6.30
N GLY A 44 16.68 0.08 6.71
CA GLY A 44 17.63 1.16 7.03
C GLY A 44 17.93 1.24 8.53
N ASN A 45 19.01 1.95 8.89
CA ASN A 45 19.51 2.04 10.27
C ASN A 45 18.53 2.71 11.26
N GLU A 46 17.60 3.52 10.78
CA GLU A 46 16.72 4.35 11.62
C GLU A 46 15.22 4.01 11.44
N MET A 47 14.89 3.04 10.58
CA MET A 47 13.50 2.72 10.26
C MET A 47 12.89 1.73 11.25
N THR A 48 11.78 2.14 11.86
CA THR A 48 11.02 1.33 12.81
C THR A 48 10.18 0.25 12.12
N THR A 49 10.00 -0.87 12.81
CA THR A 49 9.08 -1.94 12.40
C THR A 49 7.64 -1.45 12.61
N ALA A 50 6.77 -1.69 11.64
CA ALA A 50 5.35 -1.34 11.74
C ALA A 50 4.46 -2.57 11.66
N VAL A 51 3.33 -2.53 12.34
CA VAL A 51 2.33 -3.59 12.31
C VAL A 51 0.96 -2.97 12.06
N GLY A 52 0.11 -3.68 11.34
CA GLY A 52 -1.26 -3.27 11.12
C GLY A 52 -2.03 -4.29 10.31
N GLY A 53 -2.93 -3.79 9.47
CA GLY A 53 -3.68 -4.64 8.58
C GLY A 53 -4.45 -3.88 7.52
N GLY A 54 -5.17 -4.62 6.69
CA GLY A 54 -6.00 -4.07 5.64
C GLY A 54 -7.02 -5.07 5.15
N GLY A 55 -7.85 -4.64 4.22
CA GLY A 55 -8.80 -5.50 3.56
C GLY A 55 -9.11 -4.99 2.16
N ALA A 56 -9.32 -5.91 1.23
CA ALA A 56 -9.53 -5.59 -0.17
C ALA A 56 -10.51 -6.55 -0.83
N ILE A 57 -11.17 -6.06 -1.89
CA ILE A 57 -11.89 -6.90 -2.85
C ILE A 57 -10.95 -7.27 -3.99
N VAL A 58 -11.06 -8.51 -4.47
CA VAL A 58 -10.25 -9.05 -5.57
C VAL A 58 -11.09 -9.06 -6.84
N ILE A 59 -10.58 -8.40 -7.88
CA ILE A 59 -11.17 -8.26 -9.19
C ILE A 59 -10.20 -8.88 -10.20
N ASP A 60 -10.50 -10.10 -10.63
CA ASP A 60 -9.60 -10.95 -11.42
C ASP A 60 -8.18 -11.06 -10.82
N ASN A 61 -7.21 -10.38 -11.44
CA ASN A 61 -5.80 -10.35 -11.03
C ASN A 61 -5.45 -9.10 -10.22
N PHE A 62 -6.41 -8.18 -10.03
CA PHE A 62 -6.23 -6.95 -9.27
C PHE A 62 -6.93 -7.05 -7.92
N PHE A 63 -6.52 -6.22 -6.97
CA PHE A 63 -7.35 -5.92 -5.81
C PHE A 63 -7.35 -4.42 -5.51
N VAL A 64 -8.43 -3.99 -4.87
CA VAL A 64 -8.60 -2.64 -4.34
C VAL A 64 -9.18 -2.72 -2.95
N GLY A 65 -8.62 -1.95 -2.03
CA GLY A 65 -8.98 -2.01 -0.64
C GLY A 65 -8.45 -0.85 0.18
N GLY A 66 -8.52 -1.02 1.49
CA GLY A 66 -7.96 -0.11 2.47
C GLY A 66 -6.92 -0.80 3.35
N TYR A 67 -6.05 0.00 3.96
CA TYR A 67 -5.07 -0.45 4.94
C TYR A 67 -4.88 0.58 6.05
N GLY A 68 -4.29 0.14 7.17
CA GLY A 68 -3.75 0.98 8.23
C GLY A 68 -2.59 0.26 8.92
N VAL A 69 -1.49 0.98 9.14
CA VAL A 69 -0.29 0.48 9.82
C VAL A 69 0.21 1.53 10.81
N GLY A 70 0.83 1.06 11.89
CA GLY A 70 1.50 1.90 12.89
C GLY A 70 2.90 1.36 13.17
N SER A 71 3.89 2.25 13.14
CA SER A 71 5.25 2.00 13.60
C SER A 71 5.27 1.83 15.11
N ILE A 72 6.00 0.82 15.56
CA ILE A 72 6.19 0.51 16.98
C ILE A 72 7.70 0.50 17.23
N ASP A 73 8.15 1.21 18.27
CA ASP A 73 9.51 1.07 18.74
C ASP A 73 9.64 -0.21 19.60
N PHE A 74 10.34 -1.21 19.07
CA PHE A 74 10.59 -2.47 19.77
C PHE A 74 11.64 -2.34 20.88
N ASN A 75 12.49 -1.31 20.88
CA ASN A 75 13.46 -1.10 21.96
C ASN A 75 12.75 -0.63 23.24
N ALA A 76 11.77 0.26 23.12
CA ALA A 76 10.93 0.68 24.24
C ALA A 76 10.05 -0.46 24.82
N LEU A 77 9.64 -1.41 23.97
CA LEU A 77 8.85 -2.59 24.39
C LEU A 77 9.63 -3.58 25.28
N ILE A 78 10.96 -3.68 25.12
CA ILE A 78 11.79 -4.63 25.87
C ILE A 78 12.21 -4.06 27.23
N GLU A 79 12.35 -2.74 27.36
CA GLU A 79 12.79 -2.10 28.61
C GLU A 79 11.64 -1.68 29.54
N ASP A 80 10.46 -1.25 29.03
CA ASP A 80 9.45 -0.55 29.84
C ASP A 80 8.04 -1.20 29.87
N GLU A 81 7.86 -2.37 29.24
CA GLU A 81 6.58 -3.12 29.13
C GLU A 81 5.37 -2.31 28.61
N ASN A 82 5.59 -1.11 28.06
CA ASN A 82 4.56 -0.20 27.59
C ASN A 82 4.90 0.39 26.21
N ILE A 83 3.93 0.40 25.30
CA ILE A 83 4.04 1.13 24.02
C ILE A 83 3.86 2.61 24.33
N GLN A 84 4.97 3.31 24.60
CA GLN A 84 4.91 4.71 25.00
C GLN A 84 4.70 5.67 23.81
N GLN A 85 5.06 5.27 22.57
CA GLN A 85 4.91 6.14 21.41
C GLN A 85 4.72 5.35 20.09
N ILE A 86 3.79 5.79 19.25
CA ILE A 86 3.70 5.40 17.84
C ILE A 86 4.37 6.50 17.02
N ASP A 87 5.53 6.19 16.42
CA ASP A 87 6.32 7.18 15.68
C ASP A 87 5.64 7.62 14.39
N LEU A 88 5.02 6.68 13.68
CA LEU A 88 4.33 6.93 12.42
C LEU A 88 3.11 6.03 12.31
N GLY A 89 1.91 6.61 12.25
CA GLY A 89 0.67 5.90 11.98
C GLY A 89 0.05 6.40 10.67
N HIS A 90 -0.21 5.51 9.71
CA HIS A 90 -0.83 5.91 8.45
C HIS A 90 -1.77 4.85 7.87
N GLY A 91 -2.76 5.32 7.11
CA GLY A 91 -3.74 4.46 6.46
C GLY A 91 -4.32 5.09 5.21
N GLY A 92 -4.95 4.28 4.37
CA GLY A 92 -5.50 4.74 3.11
C GLY A 92 -5.83 3.61 2.16
N PHE A 93 -5.60 3.84 0.87
CA PHE A 93 -5.89 2.89 -0.20
C PHE A 93 -4.78 1.87 -0.40
N TRP A 94 -5.20 0.65 -0.74
CA TRP A 94 -4.31 -0.44 -1.08
C TRP A 94 -4.71 -1.05 -2.41
N LEU A 95 -3.81 -0.98 -3.39
CA LEU A 95 -4.04 -1.41 -4.77
C LEU A 95 -2.98 -2.42 -5.15
N GLY A 96 -3.37 -3.58 -5.66
CA GLY A 96 -2.40 -4.60 -6.04
C GLY A 96 -2.76 -5.35 -7.30
N TYR A 97 -1.74 -6.02 -7.84
CA TYR A 97 -1.81 -6.87 -9.02
C TYR A 97 -1.01 -8.15 -8.79
N THR A 98 -1.59 -9.28 -9.18
CA THR A 98 -1.02 -10.60 -9.01
C THR A 98 -0.90 -11.31 -10.35
N LEU A 99 0.30 -11.76 -10.70
CA LEU A 99 0.58 -12.42 -11.96
C LEU A 99 0.43 -13.93 -11.84
N ALA A 100 -0.43 -14.55 -12.66
CA ALA A 100 -0.69 -16.00 -12.65
C ALA A 100 -1.04 -16.57 -11.26
N PRO A 101 -2.06 -16.01 -10.60
CA PRO A 101 -2.32 -16.27 -9.19
C PRO A 101 -2.88 -17.67 -8.88
N TYR A 102 -3.20 -18.45 -9.91
CA TYR A 102 -3.56 -19.86 -9.83
C TYR A 102 -2.35 -20.78 -9.53
N LYS A 103 -1.11 -20.29 -9.63
CA LYS A 103 0.09 -21.04 -9.25
C LYS A 103 0.29 -21.01 -7.74
N ILE A 104 0.89 -22.06 -7.17
CA ILE A 104 1.18 -22.13 -5.72
C ILE A 104 2.05 -20.95 -5.29
N LEU A 105 3.12 -20.67 -6.03
CA LEU A 105 3.99 -19.51 -5.85
C LEU A 105 3.91 -18.63 -7.09
N HIS A 106 3.71 -17.33 -6.90
CA HIS A 106 3.53 -16.40 -8.02
C HIS A 106 3.96 -14.97 -7.66
N LEU A 107 4.19 -14.16 -8.69
CA LEU A 107 4.61 -12.76 -8.51
C LEU A 107 3.42 -11.87 -8.17
N TYR A 108 3.68 -10.90 -7.31
CA TYR A 108 2.68 -9.97 -6.82
C TYR A 108 3.31 -8.60 -6.56
N SER A 109 2.59 -7.54 -6.90
CA SER A 109 2.98 -6.14 -6.64
C SER A 109 1.82 -5.36 -6.07
N SER A 110 2.09 -4.37 -5.22
CA SER A 110 1.07 -3.41 -4.81
C SER A 110 1.63 -2.04 -4.52
N ALA A 111 0.72 -1.08 -4.36
CA ALA A 111 1.00 0.22 -3.82
C ALA A 111 0.00 0.51 -2.70
N ARG A 112 0.54 1.02 -1.60
CA ARG A 112 -0.23 1.62 -0.50
C ARG A 112 -0.12 3.14 -0.63
N ILE A 113 -1.26 3.82 -0.63
CA ILE A 113 -1.35 5.29 -0.73
C ILE A 113 -2.20 5.76 0.42
N GLY A 114 -1.64 6.56 1.32
CA GLY A 114 -2.33 6.92 2.54
C GLY A 114 -1.91 8.25 3.13
N TRP A 115 -2.60 8.58 4.21
CA TRP A 115 -2.35 9.73 5.03
C TRP A 115 -2.23 9.30 6.48
N GLY A 116 -1.49 10.07 7.26
CA GLY A 116 -1.14 9.68 8.61
C GLY A 116 -0.64 10.81 9.47
N GLY A 117 -0.11 10.44 10.62
CA GLY A 117 0.47 11.33 11.61
C GLY A 117 1.76 10.77 12.20
N VAL A 118 2.64 11.68 12.61
CA VAL A 118 3.89 11.38 13.32
C VAL A 118 3.74 11.77 14.79
N GLY A 119 4.38 11.03 15.70
CA GLY A 119 4.48 11.42 17.13
C GLY A 119 3.20 11.25 17.95
N ILE A 120 2.54 10.09 17.84
CA ILE A 120 1.32 9.80 18.62
C ILE A 120 1.74 9.25 19.99
N ASP A 121 1.61 10.06 21.04
CA ASP A 121 1.79 9.66 22.44
C ASP A 121 0.56 8.86 22.91
N VAL A 122 0.79 7.61 23.34
CA VAL A 122 -0.27 6.68 23.79
C VAL A 122 -0.32 6.59 25.33
N SER A 123 0.59 7.25 26.04
CA SER A 123 0.80 7.11 27.49
C SER A 123 -0.18 7.90 28.35
N ASN A 124 -0.89 8.90 27.79
CA ASN A 124 -1.66 9.85 28.58
C ASN A 124 -3.13 9.92 28.15
N ASN A 125 -4.05 9.61 29.07
CA ASN A 125 -5.51 9.77 28.94
C ASN A 125 -5.92 11.26 28.99
N SER A 126 -5.16 12.13 28.34
CA SER A 126 -5.39 13.57 28.30
C SER A 126 -5.18 14.06 26.87
N ASN A 127 -6.29 14.49 26.25
CA ASN A 127 -6.38 15.35 25.07
C ASN A 127 -5.33 15.14 23.97
N PHE A 128 -5.76 14.48 22.87
CA PHE A 128 -5.12 14.46 21.53
C PHE A 128 -4.01 15.52 21.36
N PRO A 129 -2.73 15.11 21.16
CA PRO A 129 -1.66 16.05 20.89
C PRO A 129 -2.07 16.94 19.70
N ARG A 130 -2.01 18.26 19.89
CA ARG A 130 -2.47 19.25 18.89
C ARG A 130 -1.50 19.43 17.72
N ASP A 131 -0.38 18.72 17.72
CA ASP A 131 0.72 18.87 16.77
C ASP A 131 1.02 17.56 16.03
N VAL A 132 -0.03 16.84 15.60
CA VAL A 132 0.14 15.71 14.67
C VAL A 132 0.36 16.30 13.28
N ASP A 133 1.60 16.25 12.78
CA ASP A 133 1.89 16.60 11.40
C ASP A 133 1.16 15.63 10.47
N ASN A 134 0.28 16.17 9.61
CA ASN A 134 -0.39 15.37 8.61
C ASN A 134 0.61 15.00 7.51
N VAL A 135 0.93 13.71 7.41
CA VAL A 135 1.84 13.18 6.40
C VAL A 135 1.10 12.45 5.30
N PHE A 136 1.63 12.53 4.08
CA PHE A 136 1.27 11.68 2.96
C PHE A 136 2.28 10.52 2.86
N VAL A 137 1.79 9.32 2.60
CA VAL A 137 2.62 8.11 2.49
C VAL A 137 2.29 7.34 1.22
N LEU A 138 3.33 7.04 0.44
CA LEU A 138 3.27 6.18 -0.74
C LEU A 138 4.28 5.04 -0.58
N THR A 139 3.78 3.80 -0.61
CA THR A 139 4.60 2.60 -0.46
C THR A 139 4.35 1.62 -1.61
N PRO A 140 5.06 1.75 -2.75
CA PRO A 140 5.15 0.68 -3.74
C PRO A 140 5.91 -0.52 -3.18
N GLU A 141 5.45 -1.73 -3.51
CA GLU A 141 6.05 -3.00 -3.14
C GLU A 141 5.94 -4.05 -4.26
N LEU A 142 6.90 -4.96 -4.29
CA LEU A 142 6.98 -6.09 -5.20
C LEU A 142 7.48 -7.33 -4.44
N GLY A 143 6.95 -8.50 -4.78
CA GLY A 143 7.46 -9.75 -4.24
C GLY A 143 6.70 -10.97 -4.73
N VAL A 144 6.58 -11.93 -3.84
CA VAL A 144 5.97 -13.23 -4.12
C VAL A 144 4.82 -13.50 -3.17
N GLU A 145 3.79 -14.16 -3.68
CA GLU A 145 2.67 -14.66 -2.90
C GLU A 145 2.61 -16.19 -3.02
N LEU A 146 2.41 -16.83 -1.87
CA LEU A 146 2.29 -18.26 -1.67
C LEU A 146 0.84 -18.60 -1.29
N ASN A 147 0.20 -19.43 -2.11
CA ASN A 147 -1.10 -20.01 -1.83
C ASN A 147 -0.94 -21.18 -0.84
N VAL A 148 -1.25 -20.93 0.43
CA VAL A 148 -1.15 -21.95 1.50
C VAL A 148 -2.42 -22.79 1.57
N ALA A 149 -3.58 -22.14 1.50
CA ALA A 149 -4.89 -22.80 1.43
C ALA A 149 -5.84 -22.00 0.53
N LYS A 150 -7.01 -22.58 0.20
CA LYS A 150 -8.03 -21.87 -0.61
C LYS A 150 -8.51 -20.56 0.00
N TRP A 151 -8.35 -20.41 1.32
CA TRP A 151 -8.76 -19.24 2.10
C TRP A 151 -7.59 -18.46 2.71
N PHE A 152 -6.35 -18.91 2.48
CA PHE A 152 -5.16 -18.35 3.14
C PHE A 152 -3.97 -18.24 2.18
N ARG A 153 -3.37 -17.05 2.14
CA ARG A 153 -2.15 -16.78 1.38
C ARG A 153 -1.16 -15.99 2.22
N ILE A 154 0.12 -16.15 1.90
CA ILE A 154 1.22 -15.41 2.53
C ILE A 154 1.97 -14.68 1.43
N ALA A 155 2.17 -13.37 1.58
CA ALA A 155 2.99 -12.59 0.67
C ALA A 155 4.22 -12.03 1.39
N GLY A 156 5.38 -12.23 0.78
CA GLY A 156 6.63 -11.60 1.17
C GLY A 156 7.04 -10.61 0.10
N THR A 157 7.17 -9.33 0.46
CA THR A 157 7.48 -8.25 -0.49
C THR A 157 8.62 -7.38 0.00
N VAL A 158 9.27 -6.71 -0.94
CA VAL A 158 10.17 -5.59 -0.67
C VAL A 158 9.61 -4.34 -1.33
N GLY A 159 9.83 -3.19 -0.72
CA GLY A 159 9.27 -1.94 -1.19
C GLY A 159 10.07 -0.73 -0.73
N TYR A 160 9.57 0.44 -1.08
CA TYR A 160 10.14 1.71 -0.64
C TYR A 160 9.01 2.59 -0.12
N ARG A 161 9.13 3.10 1.11
CA ARG A 161 8.19 4.05 1.69
C ARG A 161 8.67 5.47 1.38
N TYR A 162 7.82 6.23 0.72
CA TYR A 162 7.96 7.66 0.52
C TYR A 162 6.96 8.39 1.42
N VAL A 163 7.47 9.29 2.24
CA VAL A 163 6.73 10.12 3.20
C VAL A 163 6.97 11.57 2.85
N ASP A 164 5.88 12.34 2.80
CA ASP A 164 5.89 13.76 2.49
C ASP A 164 4.98 14.52 3.48
N GLY A 165 5.25 15.81 3.69
CA GLY A 165 4.49 16.66 4.63
C GLY A 165 5.00 16.68 6.07
N VAL A 166 6.20 16.15 6.34
CA VAL A 166 6.86 16.27 7.66
C VAL A 166 7.33 17.72 7.86
N ASN A 167 6.91 18.39 8.93
CA ASN A 167 7.26 19.78 9.16
C ASN A 167 8.66 19.89 9.80
N GLU A 168 9.68 20.00 8.94
CA GLU A 168 11.10 20.13 9.35
C GLU A 168 11.37 21.31 10.30
N LYS A 169 10.45 22.28 10.41
CA LYS A 169 10.61 23.46 11.28
C LYS A 169 10.45 23.17 12.77
N LEU A 170 9.92 22.01 13.14
CA LEU A 170 9.72 21.61 14.54
C LEU A 170 10.92 20.85 15.15
N GLY A 171 11.97 20.56 14.36
CA GLY A 171 13.31 20.24 14.87
C GLY A 171 13.52 18.86 15.51
N PHE A 172 12.49 18.02 15.63
CA PHE A 172 12.61 16.70 16.26
C PHE A 172 12.66 15.52 15.28
N TYR A 173 12.17 15.66 14.04
CA TYR A 173 12.18 14.60 13.02
C TYR A 173 12.49 15.17 11.63
N LYS A 174 13.30 14.48 10.84
CA LYS A 174 13.53 14.81 9.42
C LYS A 174 12.70 13.89 8.53
N GLN A 175 12.31 14.40 7.36
CA GLN A 175 11.58 13.62 6.36
C GLN A 175 12.35 12.36 5.93
N ASP A 176 13.68 12.43 5.91
CA ASP A 176 14.56 11.31 5.56
C ASP A 176 14.52 10.16 6.58
N ASP A 177 14.11 10.42 7.83
CA ASP A 177 14.07 9.41 8.89
C ASP A 177 12.93 8.39 8.65
N PHE A 178 11.90 8.78 7.88
CA PHE A 178 10.74 7.93 7.56
C PHE A 178 10.75 7.34 6.15
N ASN A 179 11.62 7.85 5.29
CA ASN A 179 11.81 7.36 3.92
C ASN A 179 12.76 6.17 3.92
N GLY A 180 12.39 5.10 3.20
CA GLY A 180 13.37 4.04 2.96
C GLY A 180 12.83 2.70 2.54
N ALA A 181 13.76 1.75 2.41
CA ALA A 181 13.48 0.41 1.97
C ALA A 181 12.82 -0.43 3.08
N LEU A 182 11.81 -1.19 2.68
CA LEU A 182 11.03 -2.05 3.57
C LEU A 182 11.04 -3.49 3.06
N ALA A 183 10.98 -4.43 4.00
CA ALA A 183 10.51 -5.79 3.75
C ALA A 183 9.16 -5.99 4.45
N ASN A 184 8.16 -6.53 3.76
CA ASN A 184 6.84 -6.75 4.33
C ASN A 184 6.46 -8.24 4.30
N LEU A 185 5.77 -8.65 5.36
CA LEU A 185 5.05 -9.92 5.43
C LEU A 185 3.55 -9.64 5.58
N THR A 186 2.76 -10.22 4.69
CA THR A 186 1.31 -10.03 4.66
C THR A 186 0.60 -11.38 4.68
N PHE A 187 -0.34 -11.53 5.60
CA PHE A 187 -1.11 -12.75 5.78
C PHE A 187 -2.54 -12.53 5.30
N ARG A 188 -2.94 -13.08 4.15
CA ARG A 188 -4.25 -12.81 3.55
C ARG A 188 -5.24 -13.92 3.86
N PHE A 189 -6.30 -13.56 4.56
CA PHE A 189 -7.41 -14.44 4.93
C PHE A 189 -8.66 -14.01 4.20
N GLY A 190 -9.27 -14.90 3.44
CA GLY A 190 -10.42 -14.52 2.66
C GLY A 190 -10.94 -15.60 1.75
N TRP A 191 -11.73 -15.18 0.77
CA TRP A 191 -12.21 -16.05 -0.28
C TRP A 191 -11.58 -15.67 -1.61
N PHE A 192 -11.08 -16.67 -2.32
CA PHE A 192 -10.43 -16.50 -3.61
C PHE A 192 -11.01 -17.49 -4.62
N GLY A 193 -12.10 -17.09 -5.26
CA GLY A 193 -12.81 -17.87 -6.26
C GLY A 193 -12.13 -17.83 -7.63
N TRP A 194 -11.19 -18.74 -7.90
CA TRP A 194 -10.86 -19.09 -9.29
C TRP A 194 -11.79 -20.18 -9.79
N HIS A 195 -12.74 -19.81 -10.64
CA HIS A 195 -13.43 -20.77 -11.52
C HIS A 195 -12.82 -20.67 -12.91
N ARG A 196 -12.21 -21.77 -13.38
CA ARG A 196 -11.97 -21.95 -14.81
C ARG A 196 -13.33 -22.16 -15.48
N GLY A 197 -13.70 -21.22 -16.35
CA GLY A 197 -14.53 -21.54 -17.52
C GLY A 197 -13.63 -22.11 -18.60
#